data_AF-A0AAU4UR27-F1
#
_entry.id   AF-A0AAU4UR27-F1
#
_cell.length_a   1.000
_cell.length_b   1.000
_cell.length_c   1.000
_cell.angle_alpha   90.00
_cell.angle_beta   90.00
_cell.angle_gamma   90.00
#
_symmetry.space_group_name_H-M   'P 1'
#
loop_
_entity.id
_entity.type
_entity.pdbx_description
1 polymer ?
#
loop_
_entity_poly.entity_id
_entity_poly.type
_entity_poly.pdbx_seq_one_letter_code
_entity_poly.pdbx_strand_id
1 'polypeptide(L)'
;MTSTSARPRPAAGQTTDRDIASFLAHTEPVDALAQDGYLAGHDGRVIAQQLRRPGLVRALTFSVCHSARPDTDRFYQDDEEEAAEWRRRRTQTIRDHCAVCPVRAACAELALRDEDVHGVRGGLPEEKLALRLATDADRLEKARAADDRVERLRSARLDAEREVHRIALMHTGGSVPAAKRAENNGEVRTAVQERDAAKKAHRTESGWTVAA
;
A
#
# COMPACT_ATOMS: atom_id res chain seq x y z
N MET A 1 23.17 32.85 -10.95
CA MET A 1 23.84 31.61 -11.41
C MET A 1 23.50 30.51 -10.41
N THR A 2 22.34 29.88 -10.59
CA THR A 2 21.80 28.86 -9.68
C THR A 2 22.28 27.50 -10.13
N SER A 3 23.15 26.91 -9.33
CA SER A 3 23.70 25.57 -9.52
C SER A 3 22.61 24.53 -9.26
N THR A 4 22.07 23.94 -10.33
CA THR A 4 21.17 22.80 -10.27
C THR A 4 21.94 21.60 -9.74
N SER A 5 21.67 21.21 -8.50
CA SER A 5 22.18 19.95 -7.93
C SER A 5 21.51 18.79 -8.66
N ALA A 6 22.17 18.28 -9.70
CA ALA A 6 21.74 17.11 -10.43
C ALA A 6 21.82 15.88 -9.53
N ARG A 7 20.70 15.16 -9.39
CA ARG A 7 20.67 13.84 -8.72
C ARG A 7 21.67 12.90 -9.43
N PRO A 8 22.38 12.04 -8.68
CA PRO A 8 23.34 11.13 -9.29
C PRO A 8 22.62 10.18 -10.23
N ARG A 9 23.02 10.20 -11.50
CA ARG A 9 22.62 9.18 -12.48
C ARG A 9 23.27 7.86 -12.04
N PRO A 10 22.51 6.76 -11.88
CA PRO A 10 23.11 5.47 -11.56
C PRO A 10 24.15 5.13 -12.62
N ALA A 11 25.31 4.64 -12.17
CA ALA A 11 26.38 4.21 -13.05
C ALA A 11 25.85 3.17 -14.04
N ALA A 12 26.23 3.30 -15.31
CA ALA A 12 25.88 2.33 -16.34
C ALA A 12 26.54 0.98 -16.00
N GLY A 13 25.78 0.11 -15.34
CA GLY A 13 26.25 -1.17 -14.82
C GLY A 13 25.15 -1.90 -14.06
N GLN A 14 24.26 -2.55 -14.82
CA GLN A 14 23.22 -3.51 -14.40
C GLN A 14 22.15 -2.98 -13.43
N THR A 15 21.20 -2.21 -13.95
CA THR A 15 19.90 -2.04 -13.30
C THR A 15 19.23 -3.41 -13.16
N THR A 16 18.93 -3.84 -11.94
CA THR A 16 18.26 -5.13 -11.70
C THR A 16 16.75 -4.99 -11.91
N ASP A 17 16.05 -6.10 -12.16
CA ASP A 17 14.57 -6.11 -12.21
C ASP A 17 13.94 -5.50 -10.94
N ARG A 18 14.63 -5.66 -9.80
CA ARG A 18 14.21 -5.07 -8.53
C ARG A 18 14.32 -3.55 -8.54
N ASP A 19 15.37 -2.99 -9.14
CA ASP A 19 15.55 -1.54 -9.23
C ASP A 19 14.51 -0.91 -10.16
N ILE A 20 14.21 -1.57 -11.30
CA ILE A 20 13.14 -1.15 -12.20
C ILE A 20 11.79 -1.21 -11.48
N ALA A 21 11.50 -2.33 -10.81
CA ALA A 21 10.25 -2.49 -10.07
C ALA A 21 10.10 -1.48 -8.94
N SER A 22 11.20 -1.17 -8.24
CA SER A 22 11.22 -0.14 -7.20
C SER A 22 10.94 1.23 -7.80
N PHE A 23 11.60 1.59 -8.89
CA PHE A 23 11.34 2.85 -9.59
C PHE A 23 9.86 2.98 -9.98
N LEU A 24 9.32 2.00 -10.72
CA LEU A 24 7.93 1.99 -11.16
C LEU A 24 6.94 2.12 -9.99
N ALA A 25 7.15 1.36 -8.91
CA ALA A 25 6.27 1.39 -7.74
C ALA A 25 6.28 2.74 -6.99
N HIS A 26 7.33 3.56 -7.14
CA HIS A 26 7.44 4.86 -6.48
C HIS A 26 7.09 6.04 -7.40
N THR A 27 7.20 5.89 -8.72
CA THR A 27 6.94 6.97 -9.68
C THR A 27 5.58 6.88 -10.35
N GLU A 28 5.08 5.66 -10.58
CA GLU A 28 3.83 5.46 -11.29
C GLU A 28 2.65 5.34 -10.32
N PRO A 29 1.51 5.98 -10.63
CA PRO A 29 0.29 5.76 -9.87
C PRO A 29 -0.19 4.31 -10.04
N VAL A 30 -0.73 3.72 -8.98
CA VAL A 30 -1.17 2.30 -8.96
C VAL A 30 -2.19 1.98 -10.06
N ASP A 31 -3.03 2.95 -10.37
CA ASP A 31 -4.02 2.91 -11.44
C ASP A 31 -3.38 2.76 -12.83
N ALA A 32 -2.27 3.45 -13.12
CA ALA A 32 -1.50 3.23 -14.36
C ALA A 32 -0.84 1.84 -14.35
N LEU A 33 -0.22 1.45 -13.22
CA LEU A 33 0.40 0.11 -13.09
C LEU A 33 -0.61 -1.03 -13.33
N ALA A 34 -1.85 -0.86 -12.89
CA ALA A 34 -2.92 -1.83 -13.11
C ALA A 34 -3.38 -1.83 -14.58
N GLN A 35 -3.65 -0.65 -15.17
CA GLN A 35 -4.16 -0.52 -16.54
C GLN A 35 -3.15 -1.00 -17.59
N ASP A 36 -1.86 -0.71 -17.37
CA ASP A 36 -0.79 -1.07 -18.29
C ASP A 36 -0.29 -2.51 -18.10
N GLY A 37 -0.88 -3.27 -17.16
CA GLY A 37 -0.60 -4.68 -16.94
C GLY A 37 0.68 -4.97 -16.15
N TYR A 38 1.33 -3.96 -15.55
CA TYR A 38 2.51 -4.13 -14.70
C TYR A 38 2.23 -4.93 -13.42
N LEU A 39 0.98 -5.05 -13.00
CA LEU A 39 0.56 -5.87 -11.85
C LEU A 39 -0.03 -7.23 -12.25
N ALA A 40 0.04 -7.55 -13.55
CA ALA A 40 -0.34 -8.84 -14.07
C ALA A 40 0.85 -9.82 -14.00
N GLY A 41 0.56 -11.12 -14.04
CA GLY A 41 1.61 -12.09 -14.36
C GLY A 41 2.56 -12.45 -13.22
N HIS A 42 3.71 -12.99 -13.62
CA HIS A 42 4.82 -13.38 -12.73
C HIS A 42 5.74 -12.19 -12.45
N ASP A 43 6.01 -11.37 -13.47
CA ASP A 43 6.96 -10.25 -13.39
C ASP A 43 6.38 -9.09 -12.55
N GLY A 44 5.06 -8.90 -12.58
CA GLY A 44 4.35 -7.98 -11.70
C GLY A 44 4.47 -8.31 -10.21
N ARG A 45 4.96 -9.50 -9.83
CA ARG A 45 5.27 -9.85 -8.44
C ARG A 45 6.30 -8.90 -7.86
N VAL A 46 7.36 -8.59 -8.60
CA VAL A 46 8.46 -7.77 -8.08
C VAL A 46 7.95 -6.35 -7.81
N ILE A 47 7.09 -5.82 -8.68
CA ILE A 47 6.43 -4.51 -8.51
C ILE A 47 5.46 -4.55 -7.32
N ALA A 48 4.60 -5.56 -7.24
CA ALA A 48 3.65 -5.71 -6.12
C ALA A 48 4.37 -5.76 -4.76
N GLN A 49 5.53 -6.41 -4.68
CA GLN A 49 6.35 -6.46 -3.46
C GLN A 49 6.88 -5.08 -3.03
N GLN A 50 7.06 -4.14 -3.96
CA GLN A 50 7.50 -2.79 -3.63
C GLN A 50 6.36 -1.92 -3.11
N LEU A 51 5.13 -2.15 -3.59
CA LEU A 51 3.94 -1.42 -3.15
C LEU A 51 3.70 -1.55 -1.64
N ARG A 52 3.17 -0.48 -1.04
CA ARG A 52 2.66 -0.49 0.34
C ARG A 52 1.22 -1.01 0.35
N ARG A 53 0.76 -1.50 1.51
CA ARG A 53 -0.60 -2.06 1.68
C ARG A 53 -1.73 -1.18 1.09
N PRO A 54 -1.79 0.15 1.30
CA PRO A 54 -2.83 0.97 0.68
C PRO A 54 -2.83 0.94 -0.85
N GLY A 55 -1.65 0.85 -1.47
CA GLY A 55 -1.50 0.71 -2.92
C GLY A 55 -2.01 -0.65 -3.39
N LEU A 56 -1.69 -1.73 -2.68
CA LEU A 56 -2.20 -3.07 -2.99
C LEU A 56 -3.74 -3.13 -2.90
N VAL A 57 -4.32 -2.55 -1.84
CA VAL A 57 -5.79 -2.45 -1.67
C VAL A 57 -6.40 -1.63 -2.80
N ARG A 58 -5.78 -0.50 -3.18
CA ARG A 58 -6.25 0.32 -4.31
C ARG A 58 -6.20 -0.46 -5.63
N ALA A 59 -5.15 -1.25 -5.87
CA ALA A 59 -5.04 -2.07 -7.06
C ALA A 59 -6.22 -3.06 -7.19
N LEU A 60 -6.72 -3.62 -6.08
CA LEU A 60 -7.86 -4.55 -6.13
C LEU A 60 -9.15 -3.95 -6.68
N THR A 61 -9.30 -2.63 -6.70
CA THR A 61 -10.44 -1.97 -7.37
C THR A 61 -10.45 -2.18 -8.89
N PHE A 62 -9.31 -2.55 -9.48
CA PHE A 62 -9.16 -2.92 -10.89
C PHE A 62 -9.23 -4.43 -11.14
N SER A 63 -9.51 -5.23 -10.10
CA SER A 63 -9.61 -6.68 -10.25
C SER A 63 -10.88 -7.10 -11.00
N VAL A 64 -10.78 -8.22 -11.71
CA VAL A 64 -11.94 -8.86 -12.35
C VAL A 64 -13.00 -9.24 -11.31
N CYS A 65 -12.60 -9.68 -10.11
CA CYS A 65 -13.56 -10.03 -9.06
C CYS A 65 -14.29 -8.79 -8.50
N HIS A 66 -13.64 -7.61 -8.49
CA HIS A 66 -14.29 -6.37 -8.08
C HIS A 66 -15.36 -5.92 -9.09
N SER A 67 -15.06 -6.02 -10.39
CA SER A 67 -15.95 -5.57 -11.46
C SER A 67 -17.05 -6.58 -11.80
N ALA A 68 -16.70 -7.86 -11.96
CA ALA A 68 -17.64 -8.91 -12.36
C ALA A 68 -18.47 -9.47 -11.20
N ARG A 69 -18.04 -9.24 -9.94
CA ARG A 69 -18.68 -9.75 -8.71
C ARG A 69 -19.11 -11.23 -8.83
N PRO A 70 -18.18 -12.14 -9.15
CA PRO A 70 -18.49 -13.55 -9.20
C PRO A 70 -18.92 -14.07 -7.83
N ASP A 71 -19.64 -15.19 -7.83
CA ASP A 71 -19.95 -15.94 -6.62
C ASP A 71 -18.67 -16.27 -5.83
N THR A 72 -18.67 -15.94 -4.54
CA THR A 72 -17.51 -16.12 -3.64
C THR A 72 -17.17 -17.57 -3.46
N ASP A 73 -18.15 -18.47 -3.50
CA ASP A 73 -17.97 -19.89 -3.25
C ASP A 73 -17.07 -20.52 -4.31
N ARG A 74 -16.95 -19.90 -5.49
CA ARG A 74 -16.01 -20.30 -6.55
C ARG A 74 -14.55 -20.27 -6.15
N PHE A 75 -14.21 -19.52 -5.11
CA PHE A 75 -12.83 -19.32 -4.65
C PHE A 75 -12.47 -20.16 -3.43
N TYR A 76 -13.43 -20.83 -2.81
CA TYR A 76 -13.23 -21.66 -1.62
C TYR A 76 -13.69 -23.09 -1.87
N GLN A 77 -13.06 -24.04 -1.18
CA GLN A 77 -13.54 -25.42 -1.14
C GLN A 77 -14.73 -25.49 -0.18
N ASP A 78 -15.78 -26.22 -0.54
CA ASP A 78 -16.87 -26.55 0.37
C ASP A 78 -16.46 -27.72 1.27
N ASP A 79 -16.92 -27.74 2.52
CA ASP A 79 -16.61 -28.78 3.50
C ASP A 79 -17.05 -30.18 3.03
N GLU A 80 -18.14 -30.25 2.26
CA GLU A 80 -18.67 -31.50 1.68
C GLU A 80 -18.10 -31.81 0.28
N GLU A 81 -17.28 -30.93 -0.30
CA GLU A 81 -16.77 -31.11 -1.66
C GLU A 81 -15.53 -32.02 -1.72
N GLU A 82 -15.64 -33.06 -2.53
CA GLU A 82 -14.54 -33.97 -2.84
C GLU A 82 -13.32 -33.24 -3.44
N ALA A 83 -12.13 -33.56 -2.96
CA ALA A 83 -10.90 -32.87 -3.36
C ALA A 83 -10.60 -32.93 -4.88
N ALA A 84 -11.10 -33.94 -5.59
CA ALA A 84 -10.98 -34.02 -7.05
C ALA A 84 -11.92 -33.05 -7.77
N GLU A 85 -13.13 -32.86 -7.25
CA GLU A 85 -14.09 -31.89 -7.76
C GLU A 85 -13.61 -30.46 -7.52
N TRP A 86 -13.19 -30.18 -6.30
CA TRP A 86 -12.59 -28.89 -5.95
C TRP A 86 -11.43 -28.54 -6.88
N ARG A 87 -10.49 -29.45 -7.11
CA ARG A 87 -9.34 -29.21 -8.01
C ARG A 87 -9.77 -28.82 -9.43
N ARG A 88 -10.84 -29.43 -9.96
CA ARG A 88 -11.39 -29.08 -11.28
C ARG A 88 -12.02 -27.69 -11.26
N ARG A 89 -12.91 -27.43 -10.29
CA ARG A 89 -13.62 -26.15 -10.14
C ARG A 89 -12.66 -25.00 -9.92
N ARG A 90 -11.71 -25.16 -9.00
CA ARG A 90 -10.60 -24.23 -8.74
C ARG A 90 -9.80 -23.89 -9.99
N THR A 91 -9.46 -24.89 -10.79
CA THR A 91 -8.72 -24.68 -12.06
C THR A 91 -9.54 -23.83 -13.04
N GLN A 92 -10.85 -24.07 -13.10
CA GLN A 92 -11.77 -23.28 -13.92
C GLN A 92 -11.87 -21.83 -13.40
N THR A 93 -12.10 -21.63 -12.08
CA THR A 93 -12.13 -20.30 -11.44
C THR A 93 -10.86 -19.50 -11.74
N ILE A 94 -9.69 -20.12 -11.62
CA ILE A 94 -8.40 -19.46 -11.91
C ILE A 94 -8.33 -19.02 -13.37
N ARG A 95 -8.77 -19.87 -14.31
CA ARG A 95 -8.76 -19.54 -15.74
C ARG A 95 -9.71 -18.40 -16.07
N ASP A 96 -10.93 -18.46 -15.55
CA ASP A 96 -11.99 -17.51 -15.91
C ASP A 96 -11.78 -16.13 -15.28
N HIS A 97 -11.22 -16.08 -14.07
CA HIS A 97 -11.11 -14.83 -13.31
C HIS A 97 -9.66 -14.37 -13.14
N CYS A 98 -8.77 -15.25 -12.66
CA CYS A 98 -7.44 -14.82 -12.24
C CYS A 98 -6.42 -14.71 -13.38
N ALA A 99 -6.55 -15.53 -14.43
CA ALA A 99 -5.60 -15.56 -15.53
C ALA A 99 -5.60 -14.27 -16.35
N VAL A 100 -6.77 -13.64 -16.49
CA VAL A 100 -6.99 -12.37 -17.20
C VAL A 100 -6.95 -11.14 -16.27
N CYS A 101 -6.77 -11.33 -14.96
CA CYS A 101 -6.85 -10.25 -13.99
C CYS A 101 -5.61 -9.35 -14.04
N PRO A 102 -5.75 -8.03 -14.27
CA PRO A 102 -4.61 -7.11 -14.41
C PRO A 102 -3.84 -6.88 -13.10
N VAL A 103 -4.41 -7.29 -11.96
CA VAL A 103 -3.85 -7.06 -10.63
C VAL A 103 -3.62 -8.35 -9.86
N ARG A 104 -3.47 -9.49 -10.56
CA ARG A 104 -3.30 -10.80 -9.90
C ARG A 104 -2.07 -10.81 -8.97
N ALA A 105 -0.98 -10.14 -9.34
CA ALA A 105 0.24 -10.11 -8.53
C ALA A 105 0.04 -9.30 -7.25
N ALA A 106 -0.67 -8.16 -7.34
CA ALA A 106 -1.05 -7.36 -6.17
C ALA A 106 -1.99 -8.13 -5.23
N CYS A 107 -2.96 -8.87 -5.79
CA CYS A 107 -3.86 -9.72 -5.02
C CYS A 107 -3.11 -10.82 -4.25
N ALA A 108 -2.17 -11.52 -4.91
CA ALA A 108 -1.34 -12.53 -4.24
C ALA A 108 -0.44 -11.93 -3.15
N GLU A 109 0.21 -10.80 -3.39
CA GLU A 109 1.08 -10.15 -2.39
C GLU A 109 0.26 -9.64 -1.19
N LEU A 110 -0.92 -9.07 -1.42
CA LEU A 110 -1.78 -8.63 -0.31
C LEU A 110 -2.23 -9.82 0.55
N ALA A 111 -2.67 -10.91 -0.08
CA ALA A 111 -3.05 -12.13 0.61
C ALA A 111 -1.91 -12.66 1.50
N LEU A 112 -0.66 -12.67 0.99
CA LEU A 112 0.50 -13.09 1.77
C LEU A 112 0.80 -12.14 2.95
N ARG A 113 0.62 -10.82 2.77
CA ARG A 113 0.82 -9.85 3.86
C ARG A 113 -0.26 -9.95 4.92
N ASP A 114 -1.50 -10.24 4.54
CA ASP A 114 -2.63 -10.39 5.45
C ASP A 114 -2.74 -11.82 6.03
N GLU A 115 -1.83 -12.74 5.66
CA GLU A 115 -1.88 -14.17 6.02
C GLU A 115 -3.15 -14.90 5.54
N ASP A 116 -3.85 -14.33 4.56
CA ASP A 116 -5.05 -14.89 3.96
C ASP A 116 -4.67 -15.93 2.89
N VAL A 117 -4.31 -17.13 3.34
CA VAL A 117 -3.90 -18.23 2.46
C VAL A 117 -5.07 -19.10 1.99
N HIS A 118 -6.28 -18.90 2.52
CA HIS A 118 -7.40 -19.79 2.25
C HIS A 118 -8.07 -19.55 0.90
N GLY A 119 -8.33 -20.63 0.17
CA GLY A 119 -8.96 -20.57 -1.15
C GLY A 119 -8.01 -20.09 -2.25
N VAL A 120 -8.55 -19.40 -3.26
CA VAL A 120 -7.78 -18.86 -4.40
C VAL A 120 -7.53 -17.36 -4.21
N ARG A 121 -6.25 -16.95 -4.26
CA ARG A 121 -5.83 -15.54 -4.26
C ARG A 121 -4.81 -15.27 -5.36
N GLY A 122 -5.07 -14.26 -6.19
CA GLY A 122 -4.16 -13.89 -7.28
C GLY A 122 -3.83 -15.03 -8.26
N GLY A 123 -4.75 -15.99 -8.41
CA GLY A 123 -4.54 -17.20 -9.23
C GLY A 123 -3.68 -18.28 -8.58
N LEU A 124 -3.35 -18.15 -7.30
CA LEU A 124 -2.67 -19.16 -6.50
C LEU A 124 -3.69 -19.92 -5.65
N PRO A 125 -3.64 -21.25 -5.63
CA PRO A 125 -4.37 -22.04 -4.66
C PRO A 125 -3.69 -22.00 -3.29
N GLU A 126 -4.44 -22.38 -2.25
CA GLU A 126 -4.03 -22.41 -0.86
C GLU A 126 -2.67 -23.09 -0.62
N GLU A 127 -2.44 -24.26 -1.20
CA GLU A 127 -1.16 -24.97 -1.01
C GLU A 127 0.06 -24.17 -1.52
N LYS A 128 -0.13 -23.36 -2.58
CA LYS A 128 0.93 -22.49 -3.10
C LYS A 128 1.09 -21.22 -2.29
N LEU A 129 0.00 -20.68 -1.73
CA LEU A 129 0.04 -19.52 -0.84
C LEU A 129 0.76 -19.88 0.46
N ALA A 130 0.39 -21.00 1.08
CA ALA A 130 1.04 -21.51 2.29
C ALA A 130 2.54 -21.75 2.08
N LEU A 131 2.93 -22.40 0.97
CA LEU A 131 4.34 -22.58 0.63
C LEU A 131 5.09 -21.26 0.48
N ARG A 132 4.47 -20.26 -0.19
CA ARG A 132 5.09 -18.94 -0.35
C ARG A 132 5.17 -18.16 0.95
N LEU A 133 4.15 -18.24 1.80
CA LEU A 133 4.15 -17.60 3.12
C LEU A 133 5.32 -18.12 3.96
N ALA A 134 5.54 -19.44 3.97
CA ALA A 134 6.68 -20.06 4.64
C ALA A 134 8.03 -19.69 4.00
N THR A 135 8.12 -19.73 2.67
CA THR A 135 9.39 -19.45 1.94
C THR A 135 9.81 -17.98 2.05
N ASP A 136 8.86 -17.06 2.04
CA ASP A 136 9.10 -15.62 2.03
C ASP A 136 8.93 -14.97 3.43
N ALA A 137 8.90 -15.75 4.52
CA ALA A 137 8.53 -15.27 5.86
C ALA A 137 9.28 -13.99 6.29
N ASP A 138 10.62 -14.02 6.25
CA ASP A 138 11.47 -12.87 6.62
C ASP A 138 11.21 -11.63 5.74
N ARG A 139 10.90 -11.84 4.45
CA ARG A 139 10.60 -10.75 3.51
C ARG A 139 9.24 -10.14 3.85
N LEU A 140 8.24 -10.98 4.13
CA LEU A 140 6.88 -10.55 4.45
C LEU A 140 6.84 -9.84 5.80
N GLU A 141 7.59 -10.31 6.80
CA GLU A 141 7.75 -9.61 8.09
C GLU A 141 8.27 -8.18 7.88
N LYS A 142 9.34 -8.01 7.10
CA LYS A 142 9.87 -6.68 6.75
C LYS A 142 8.84 -5.83 6.01
N ALA A 143 8.08 -6.43 5.08
CA ALA A 143 7.06 -5.73 4.32
C ALA A 143 5.92 -5.24 5.22
N ARG A 144 5.45 -6.07 6.16
CA ARG A 144 4.43 -5.71 7.17
C ARG A 144 4.94 -4.63 8.12
N ALA A 145 6.16 -4.76 8.64
CA ALA A 145 6.76 -3.74 9.49
C ALA A 145 6.89 -2.37 8.80
N ALA A 146 7.15 -2.37 7.48
CA ALA A 146 7.15 -1.17 6.67
C ALA A 146 5.73 -0.60 6.47
N ASP A 147 4.72 -1.45 6.22
CA ASP A 147 3.32 -1.03 6.12
C ASP A 147 2.82 -0.43 7.45
N ASP A 148 3.14 -1.04 8.59
CA ASP A 148 2.84 -0.53 9.93
C ASP A 148 3.51 0.81 10.21
N ARG A 149 4.75 1.00 9.74
CA ARG A 149 5.46 2.28 9.86
C ARG A 149 4.73 3.38 9.10
N VAL A 150 4.30 3.11 7.87
CA VAL A 150 3.53 4.08 7.07
C VAL A 150 2.20 4.41 7.75
N GLU A 151 1.49 3.42 8.29
CA GLU A 151 0.22 3.67 8.98
C GLU A 151 0.42 4.43 10.28
N ARG A 152 1.43 4.11 11.09
CA ARG A 152 1.76 4.90 12.30
C ARG A 152 2.04 6.36 11.97
N LEU A 153 2.79 6.64 10.91
CA LEU A 153 3.06 8.01 10.47
C LEU A 153 1.81 8.71 9.96
N ARG A 154 0.93 7.99 9.25
CA ARG A 154 -0.37 8.51 8.82
C ARG A 154 -1.26 8.87 10.02
N SER A 155 -1.34 8.00 11.01
CA SER A 155 -2.09 8.23 12.26
C SER A 155 -1.53 9.43 13.02
N ALA A 156 -0.21 9.50 13.23
CA ALA A 156 0.44 10.63 13.89
C ALA A 156 0.17 11.96 13.18
N ARG A 157 0.14 11.97 11.84
CA ARG A 157 -0.25 13.15 11.05
C ARG A 157 -1.69 13.58 11.35
N LEU A 158 -2.63 12.63 11.33
CA LEU A 158 -4.05 12.91 11.59
C LEU A 158 -4.29 13.36 13.04
N ASP A 159 -3.59 12.77 14.00
CA ASP A 159 -3.63 13.18 15.40
C ASP A 159 -3.14 14.61 15.59
N ALA A 160 -2.00 14.97 14.98
CA ALA A 160 -1.49 16.33 15.06
C ALA A 160 -2.41 17.34 14.35
N GLU A 161 -3.09 16.95 13.27
CA GLU A 161 -4.12 17.78 12.63
C GLU A 161 -5.34 18.00 13.55
N ARG A 162 -5.82 16.94 14.21
CA ARG A 162 -6.89 17.02 15.21
C ARG A 162 -6.51 17.91 16.39
N GLU A 163 -5.26 17.81 16.83
CA GLU A 163 -4.74 18.56 17.98
C GLU A 163 -4.69 20.06 17.71
N VAL A 164 -4.21 20.47 16.53
CA VAL A 164 -4.27 21.88 16.10
C VAL A 164 -5.71 22.38 16.11
N HIS A 165 -6.65 21.60 15.60
CA HIS A 165 -8.06 21.98 15.59
C HIS A 165 -8.62 22.12 17.01
N ARG A 166 -8.32 21.16 17.90
CA ARG A 166 -8.74 21.19 19.31
C ARG A 166 -8.23 22.43 20.04
N ILE A 167 -6.94 22.73 19.94
CA ILE A 167 -6.33 23.90 20.60
C ILE A 167 -6.89 25.20 20.00
N ALA A 168 -7.06 25.27 18.68
CA ALA A 168 -7.66 26.44 18.05
C ALA A 168 -9.08 26.71 18.58
N LEU A 169 -9.90 25.67 18.72
CA LEU A 169 -11.26 25.77 19.28
C LEU A 169 -11.27 26.17 20.76
N MET A 170 -10.31 25.72 21.57
CA MET A 170 -10.20 26.14 22.98
C MET A 170 -9.98 27.65 23.13
N HIS A 171 -9.38 28.27 22.11
CA HIS A 171 -8.98 29.67 22.12
C HIS A 171 -9.88 30.59 21.31
N THR A 172 -11.04 30.11 20.83
CA THR A 172 -12.03 30.95 20.16
C THR A 172 -12.80 31.83 21.15
N GLY A 173 -12.78 33.16 20.97
CA GLY A 173 -13.57 34.10 21.76
C GLY A 173 -13.03 35.55 21.75
N GLY A 174 -13.92 36.54 21.82
CA GLY A 174 -13.59 37.96 21.61
C GLY A 174 -13.02 38.72 22.81
N SER A 175 -13.06 38.16 24.02
CA SER A 175 -12.81 38.90 25.28
C SER A 175 -11.58 38.40 26.06
N VAL A 176 -10.55 37.89 25.37
CA VAL A 176 -9.32 37.40 26.00
C VAL A 176 -8.30 38.54 26.14
N PRO A 177 -7.73 38.83 27.34
CA PRO A 177 -6.69 39.86 27.51
C PRO A 177 -5.47 39.66 26.59
N ALA A 178 -4.78 40.74 26.23
CA ALA A 178 -3.68 40.70 25.24
C ALA A 178 -2.55 39.72 25.62
N ALA A 179 -2.16 39.67 26.89
CA ALA A 179 -1.15 38.71 27.38
C ALA A 179 -1.61 37.26 27.20
N LYS A 180 -2.87 36.95 27.52
CA LYS A 180 -3.44 35.61 27.35
C LYS A 180 -3.61 35.24 25.87
N ARG A 181 -3.93 36.20 25.00
CA ARG A 181 -3.93 35.97 23.54
C ARG A 181 -2.53 35.61 23.02
N ALA A 182 -1.48 36.25 23.52
CA ALA A 182 -0.11 35.94 23.12
C ALA A 182 0.29 34.51 23.53
N GLU A 183 -0.11 34.07 24.73
CA GLU A 183 0.06 32.70 25.23
C GLU A 183 -0.71 31.69 24.37
N ASN A 184 -2.01 31.92 24.13
CA ASN A 184 -2.86 31.07 23.28
C ASN A 184 -2.29 30.93 21.85
N ASN A 185 -1.82 32.04 21.27
CA ASN A 185 -1.14 32.04 19.97
C ASN A 185 0.20 31.28 20.01
N GLY A 186 0.88 31.24 21.16
CA GLY A 186 2.04 30.39 21.40
C GLY A 186 1.67 28.91 21.30
N GLU A 187 0.64 28.49 22.03
CA GLU A 187 0.15 27.09 22.02
C GLU A 187 -0.28 26.63 20.62
N VAL A 188 -1.06 27.45 19.91
CA VAL A 188 -1.47 27.13 18.52
C VAL A 188 -0.24 26.99 17.61
N ARG A 189 0.77 27.86 17.76
CA ARG A 189 2.01 27.77 16.97
C ARG A 189 2.79 26.50 17.25
N THR A 190 2.91 26.09 18.51
CA THR A 190 3.56 24.82 18.89
C THR A 190 2.86 23.63 18.26
N ALA A 191 1.53 23.55 18.37
CA ALA A 191 0.75 22.46 17.76
C ALA A 191 0.89 22.43 16.23
N VAL A 192 0.94 23.60 15.59
CA VAL A 192 1.19 23.71 14.13
C VAL A 192 2.59 23.18 13.76
N GLN A 193 3.62 23.47 14.56
CA GLN A 193 4.97 22.95 14.34
C GLN A 193 5.02 21.43 14.44
N GLU A 194 4.33 20.85 15.43
CA GLU A 194 4.23 19.39 15.59
C GLU A 194 3.51 18.73 14.41
N ARG A 195 2.39 19.32 13.96
CA ARG A 195 1.69 18.89 12.75
C ARG A 195 2.59 18.91 11.52
N ASP A 196 3.35 19.98 11.33
CA ASP A 196 4.22 20.12 10.16
C ASP A 196 5.40 19.12 10.20
N ALA A 197 5.93 18.82 11.40
CA ALA A 197 6.90 17.76 11.60
C ALA A 197 6.31 16.38 11.25
N ALA A 198 5.11 16.06 11.72
CA ALA A 198 4.42 14.80 11.42
C ALA A 198 4.12 14.67 9.91
N LYS A 199 3.67 15.75 9.26
CA LYS A 199 3.48 15.81 7.80
C LYS A 199 4.79 15.57 7.05
N LYS A 200 5.89 16.17 7.48
CA LYS A 200 7.21 15.99 6.86
C LYS A 200 7.70 14.54 7.00
N ALA A 201 7.57 13.94 8.18
CA ALA A 201 7.93 12.54 8.42
C ALA A 201 7.11 11.59 7.53
N HIS A 202 5.79 11.76 7.48
CA HIS A 202 4.92 10.95 6.62
C HIS A 202 5.27 11.10 5.13
N ARG A 203 5.50 12.32 4.64
CA ARG A 203 5.89 12.57 3.24
C ARG A 203 7.22 11.90 2.88
N THR A 204 8.21 12.00 3.78
CA THR A 204 9.54 11.41 3.57
C THR A 204 9.43 9.89 3.41
N GLU A 205 8.66 9.23 4.28
CA GLU A 205 8.47 7.78 4.23
C GLU A 205 7.63 7.33 3.02
N SER A 206 6.64 8.13 2.62
CA SER A 206 5.79 7.83 1.45
C SER A 206 6.42 8.22 0.10
N GLY A 207 7.70 8.62 0.07
CA GLY A 207 8.41 8.96 -1.17
C GLY A 207 8.06 10.33 -1.78
N TRP A 208 7.26 11.15 -1.09
CA TRP A 208 6.94 12.52 -1.51
C TRP A 208 8.07 13.46 -1.08
N THR A 209 9.20 13.47 -1.81
CA THR A 209 10.17 14.54 -1.61
C THR A 209 9.58 15.87 -2.06
N VAL A 210 9.65 16.86 -1.17
CA VAL A 210 9.17 18.23 -1.32
C VAL A 210 9.37 18.71 -2.75
N ALA A 211 8.29 19.15 -3.43
CA ALA A 211 8.42 19.91 -4.66
C ALA A 211 9.43 21.03 -4.41
N ALA A 212 10.52 21.01 -5.17
CA ALA A 212 11.57 22.02 -5.11
C ALA A 212 11.03 23.41 -5.42
#